data_AF-A0A1Y0D8I2-F1
#
_entry.id   AF-A0A1Y0D8I2-F1
#
_cell.length_a   1.000
_cell.length_b   1.000
_cell.length_c   1.000
_cell.angle_alpha   90.00
_cell.angle_beta   90.00
_cell.angle_gamma   90.00
#
_symmetry.space_group_name_H-M   'P 1'
#
loop_
_entity.id
_entity.type
_entity.pdbx_description
1 polymer ?
#
loop_
_entity_poly.entity_id
_entity_poly.type
_entity_poly.pdbx_seq_one_letter_code
_entity_poly.pdbx_strand_id
1 'polypeptide(L)'
;MRNPIPHSSITACNDIDMMQSFVAQVWDLLVASYAQVSGGLNFSSKEDLMASSASWKLVLHHSRKVLAVTVYKAKKGLKLVAMATNQLFKDLARNALRLIISADLASCWMELSEQAERFVLKYCNGHRYIIHGSLVARLLDKPISMTDGDGFHYSRAINAQHKTKIALGTPRYW
;
A
#
# COMPACT_ATOMS: atom_id res chain seq x y z
N MET A 1 -19.37 20.23 7.50
CA MET A 1 -20.16 18.99 7.59
C MET A 1 -19.45 17.90 6.80
N ARG A 2 -19.15 16.74 7.40
CA ARG A 2 -18.60 15.59 6.67
C ARG A 2 -19.79 14.85 6.07
N ASN A 3 -19.98 14.90 4.76
CA ASN A 3 -20.91 14.00 4.10
C ASN A 3 -20.42 12.57 4.36
N PRO A 4 -21.20 11.70 5.03
CA PRO A 4 -20.86 10.29 5.09
C PRO A 4 -20.89 9.77 3.66
N ILE A 5 -19.82 9.12 3.24
CA ILE A 5 -19.77 8.51 1.92
C ILE A 5 -20.85 7.43 1.90
N PRO A 6 -21.86 7.50 1.01
CA PRO A 6 -22.87 6.46 0.92
C PRO A 6 -22.17 5.17 0.47
N HIS A 7 -22.26 4.14 1.29
CA HIS A 7 -21.96 2.73 0.97
C HIS A 7 -20.63 2.46 0.22
N SER A 8 -19.53 3.09 0.62
CA SER A 8 -18.21 2.63 0.16
C SER A 8 -17.82 1.33 0.87
N SER A 9 -18.01 0.20 0.19
CA SER A 9 -17.48 -1.09 0.62
C SER A 9 -16.10 -1.35 0.02
N ILE A 10 -15.27 -2.08 0.77
CA ILE A 10 -14.02 -2.61 0.24
C ILE A 10 -14.36 -3.85 -0.59
N THR A 11 -13.97 -3.83 -1.86
CA THR A 11 -14.01 -5.00 -2.75
C THR A 11 -12.63 -5.66 -2.74
N ALA A 12 -12.55 -6.90 -2.27
CA ALA A 12 -11.33 -7.69 -2.33
C ALA A 12 -11.30 -8.50 -3.63
N CYS A 13 -10.28 -8.29 -4.45
CA CYS A 13 -10.01 -9.06 -5.66
C CYS A 13 -8.91 -10.08 -5.34
N ASN A 14 -9.29 -11.33 -5.13
CA ASN A 14 -8.38 -12.40 -4.72
C ASN A 14 -8.17 -13.46 -5.82
N ASP A 15 -8.92 -13.36 -6.91
CA ASP A 15 -8.84 -14.22 -8.08
C ASP A 15 -8.52 -13.41 -9.34
N ILE A 16 -8.02 -14.12 -10.35
CA ILE A 16 -7.53 -13.50 -11.58
C ILE A 16 -8.64 -12.86 -12.40
N ASP A 17 -9.85 -13.42 -12.42
CA ASP A 17 -10.97 -12.91 -13.21
C ASP A 17 -11.45 -11.54 -12.67
N MET A 18 -11.50 -11.41 -11.35
CA MET A 18 -11.83 -10.14 -10.71
C MET A 18 -10.73 -9.11 -10.91
N MET A 19 -9.44 -9.48 -10.78
CA MET A 19 -8.33 -8.58 -11.07
C MET A 19 -8.34 -8.11 -12.53
N GLN A 20 -8.57 -9.04 -13.48
CA GLN A 20 -8.65 -8.77 -14.91
C GLN A 20 -9.72 -7.71 -15.24
N SER A 21 -10.84 -7.73 -14.51
CA SER A 21 -11.93 -6.76 -14.69
C SER A 21 -11.54 -5.32 -14.34
N PHE A 22 -10.48 -5.10 -13.55
CA PHE A 22 -10.04 -3.79 -13.10
C PHE A 22 -8.59 -3.43 -13.48
N VAL A 23 -7.81 -4.36 -14.04
CA VAL A 23 -6.37 -4.19 -14.28
C VAL A 23 -6.02 -2.93 -15.06
N ALA A 24 -6.81 -2.58 -16.08
CA ALA A 24 -6.57 -1.36 -16.85
C ALA A 24 -6.67 -0.10 -15.97
N GLN A 25 -7.75 0.04 -15.18
CA GLN A 25 -7.92 1.19 -14.28
C GLN A 25 -6.86 1.23 -13.17
N VAL A 26 -6.56 0.06 -12.58
CA VAL A 26 -5.56 -0.04 -11.50
C VAL A 26 -4.17 0.33 -12.01
N TRP A 27 -3.80 -0.18 -13.18
CA TRP A 27 -2.52 0.13 -13.81
C TRP A 27 -2.34 1.63 -14.06
N ASP A 28 -3.33 2.26 -14.68
CA ASP A 28 -3.27 3.69 -15.01
C ASP A 28 -3.13 4.54 -13.74
N LEU A 29 -3.84 4.19 -12.66
CA LEU A 29 -3.73 4.86 -11.37
C LEU A 29 -2.36 4.68 -10.72
N LEU A 30 -1.79 3.46 -10.78
CA LEU A 30 -0.48 3.16 -10.22
C LEU A 30 0.63 3.87 -10.98
N VAL A 31 0.63 3.81 -12.32
CA VAL A 31 1.62 4.51 -13.16
C VAL A 31 1.59 6.01 -12.87
N ALA A 32 0.40 6.63 -12.83
CA ALA A 32 0.26 8.04 -12.52
C ALA A 32 0.75 8.38 -11.10
N SER A 33 0.42 7.55 -10.09
CA SER A 33 0.78 7.81 -8.69
C SER A 33 2.28 7.68 -8.43
N TYR A 34 2.97 6.78 -9.15
CA TYR A 34 4.38 6.50 -8.96
C TYR A 34 5.30 7.27 -9.92
N ALA A 35 4.76 8.02 -10.89
CA ALA A 35 5.54 8.81 -11.84
C ALA A 35 6.50 9.82 -11.18
N GLN A 36 6.15 10.31 -9.98
CA GLN A 36 6.95 11.29 -9.22
C GLN A 36 7.59 10.69 -7.96
N VAL A 37 7.45 9.38 -7.73
CA VAL A 37 8.02 8.70 -6.56
C VAL A 37 9.41 8.20 -6.92
N SER A 38 10.42 8.61 -6.16
CA SER A 38 11.80 8.13 -6.34
C SER A 38 11.85 6.60 -6.20
N GLY A 39 12.33 5.91 -7.24
CA GLY A 39 12.35 4.44 -7.34
C GLY A 39 11.18 3.84 -8.14
N GLY A 40 10.16 4.63 -8.47
CA GLY A 40 9.08 4.28 -9.39
C GLY A 40 8.17 3.13 -8.94
N LEU A 41 7.34 2.68 -9.88
CA LEU A 41 6.47 1.51 -9.71
C LEU A 41 7.29 0.23 -9.89
N ASN A 42 7.22 -0.70 -8.94
CA ASN A 42 7.96 -1.97 -8.99
C ASN A 42 7.24 -3.07 -9.80
N PHE A 43 6.54 -2.67 -10.86
CA PHE A 43 5.90 -3.56 -11.82
C PHE A 43 6.20 -3.05 -13.23
N SER A 44 6.58 -3.93 -14.14
CA SER A 44 6.97 -3.54 -15.51
C SER A 44 5.79 -3.46 -16.48
N SER A 45 4.71 -4.20 -16.21
CA SER A 45 3.51 -4.22 -17.05
C SER A 45 2.25 -4.61 -16.27
N LYS A 46 1.08 -4.55 -16.93
CA LYS A 46 -0.21 -5.02 -16.39
C LYS A 46 -0.16 -6.51 -16.06
N GLU A 47 0.50 -7.29 -16.90
CA GLU A 47 0.66 -8.74 -16.77
C GLU A 47 1.54 -9.06 -15.56
N ASP A 48 2.66 -8.34 -15.38
CA ASP A 48 3.53 -8.48 -14.20
C ASP A 48 2.80 -8.07 -12.90
N LEU A 49 2.01 -7.00 -12.95
CA LEU A 49 1.17 -6.58 -11.81
C LEU A 49 0.21 -7.70 -11.39
N MET A 50 -0.50 -8.33 -12.33
CA MET A 50 -1.42 -9.43 -12.02
C MET A 50 -0.66 -10.66 -11.53
N ALA A 51 0.36 -11.11 -12.27
CA ALA A 51 1.10 -12.34 -11.96
C ALA A 51 1.86 -12.29 -10.64
N SER A 52 2.36 -11.12 -10.24
CA SER A 52 3.20 -10.99 -9.05
C SER A 52 2.46 -10.48 -7.81
N SER A 53 1.17 -10.21 -7.91
CA SER A 53 0.32 -9.81 -6.78
C SER A 53 -0.54 -10.98 -6.29
N ALA A 54 -0.89 -10.95 -5.00
CA ALA A 54 -1.70 -11.98 -4.37
C ALA A 54 -3.15 -11.53 -4.13
N SER A 55 -3.37 -10.23 -3.93
CA SER A 55 -4.69 -9.67 -3.66
C SER A 55 -4.67 -8.17 -3.92
N TRP A 56 -5.76 -7.64 -4.47
CA TRP A 56 -6.02 -6.21 -4.52
C TRP A 56 -7.23 -5.88 -3.66
N LYS A 57 -7.22 -4.71 -3.05
CA LYS A 57 -8.42 -4.15 -2.40
C LYS A 57 -8.76 -2.82 -3.02
N LEU A 58 -10.00 -2.72 -3.47
CA LEU A 58 -10.55 -1.58 -4.19
C LEU A 58 -11.68 -0.96 -3.38
N VAL A 59 -11.86 0.33 -3.53
CA VAL A 59 -13.13 0.99 -3.24
C VAL A 59 -13.62 1.59 -4.55
N LEU A 60 -14.88 1.31 -4.88
CA LEU A 60 -15.47 1.69 -6.16
C LEU A 60 -16.45 2.85 -5.97
N HIS A 61 -16.47 3.73 -6.95
CA HIS A 61 -17.54 4.68 -7.16
C HIS A 61 -18.78 3.96 -7.72
N HIS A 62 -19.98 4.54 -7.57
CA HIS A 62 -21.22 3.95 -8.11
C HIS A 62 -21.17 3.68 -9.63
N SER A 63 -20.35 4.44 -10.37
CA SER A 63 -20.10 4.24 -11.80
C SER A 63 -19.04 3.17 -12.11
N ARG A 64 -18.71 2.30 -11.13
CA ARG A 64 -17.65 1.27 -11.20
C ARG A 64 -16.24 1.81 -11.49
N LYS A 65 -16.00 3.10 -11.25
CA LYS A 65 -14.65 3.68 -11.30
C LYS A 65 -13.91 3.39 -10.01
N VAL A 66 -12.65 2.99 -10.10
CA VAL A 66 -11.80 2.78 -8.92
C VAL A 66 -11.52 4.14 -8.26
N LEU A 67 -11.91 4.29 -7.00
CA LEU A 67 -11.61 5.46 -6.16
C LEU A 67 -10.21 5.33 -5.55
N ALA A 68 -9.92 4.16 -4.98
CA ALA A 68 -8.63 3.84 -4.39
C ALA A 68 -8.32 2.36 -4.56
N VAL A 69 -7.03 2.05 -4.62
CA VAL A 69 -6.51 0.68 -4.71
C VAL A 69 -5.32 0.49 -3.79
N THR A 70 -5.23 -0.70 -3.21
CA THR A 70 -4.03 -1.24 -2.59
C THR A 70 -3.72 -2.60 -3.20
N VAL A 71 -2.44 -2.88 -3.42
CA VAL A 71 -1.93 -4.11 -4.04
C VAL A 71 -1.05 -4.82 -3.03
N TYR A 72 -1.31 -6.11 -2.84
CA TYR A 72 -0.61 -6.95 -1.88
C TYR A 72 0.17 -8.07 -2.56
N LYS A 73 1.30 -8.45 -1.95
CA LYS A 73 2.01 -9.71 -2.22
C LYS A 73 1.92 -10.63 -1.01
N ALA A 74 1.93 -11.94 -1.25
CA ALA A 74 2.09 -12.92 -0.19
C ALA A 74 3.55 -12.89 0.31
N LYS A 75 3.77 -12.33 1.49
CA LYS A 75 5.07 -12.33 2.18
C LYS A 75 4.83 -12.21 3.68
N LYS A 76 5.06 -13.31 4.43
CA LYS A 76 4.81 -13.39 5.88
C LYS A 76 3.39 -12.88 6.25
N GLY A 77 2.39 -13.32 5.48
CA GLY A 77 1.06 -12.70 5.43
C GLY A 77 0.89 -11.87 4.15
N LEU A 78 0.05 -10.82 4.20
CA LEU A 78 -0.11 -9.89 3.09
C LEU A 78 0.72 -8.63 3.31
N LYS A 79 1.60 -8.35 2.34
CA LYS A 79 2.43 -7.15 2.33
C LYS A 79 1.90 -6.17 1.27
N LEU A 80 1.54 -4.95 1.67
CA LEU A 80 1.21 -3.87 0.73
C LEU A 80 2.48 -3.49 -0.03
N VAL A 81 2.40 -3.55 -1.36
CA VAL A 81 3.52 -3.20 -2.26
C VAL A 81 3.23 -2.01 -3.15
N ALA A 82 1.96 -1.68 -3.37
CA ALA A 82 1.57 -0.46 -4.06
C ALA A 82 0.19 0.04 -3.60
N MET A 83 -0.03 1.35 -3.74
CA MET A 83 -1.33 1.98 -3.51
C MET A 83 -1.50 3.22 -4.37
N ALA A 84 -2.73 3.54 -4.73
CA ALA A 84 -3.06 4.73 -5.50
C ALA A 84 -4.46 5.24 -5.19
N THR A 85 -4.67 6.54 -5.46
CA THR A 85 -5.97 7.20 -5.41
C THR A 85 -6.29 7.83 -6.75
N ASN A 86 -7.56 7.78 -7.14
CA ASN A 86 -8.05 8.45 -8.32
C ASN A 86 -8.23 9.95 -8.08
N GLN A 87 -7.32 10.74 -8.65
CA GLN A 87 -7.23 12.18 -8.43
C GLN A 87 -8.47 12.95 -8.93
N LEU A 88 -9.24 12.37 -9.85
CA LEU A 88 -10.52 12.96 -10.30
C LEU A 88 -11.53 13.09 -9.14
N PHE A 89 -11.42 12.23 -8.12
CA PHE A 89 -12.34 12.19 -6.98
C PHE A 89 -11.74 12.77 -5.68
N LYS A 90 -10.50 13.29 -5.72
CA LYS A 90 -9.83 14.03 -4.63
C LYS A 90 -10.07 13.43 -3.22
N ASP A 91 -10.76 14.15 -2.34
CA ASP A 91 -11.00 13.76 -0.95
C ASP A 91 -11.79 12.46 -0.80
N LEU A 92 -12.69 12.17 -1.73
CA LEU A 92 -13.43 10.90 -1.73
C LEU A 92 -12.47 9.73 -1.91
N ALA A 93 -11.56 9.82 -2.88
CA ALA A 93 -10.53 8.82 -3.11
C ALA A 93 -9.55 8.71 -1.93
N ARG A 94 -9.17 9.84 -1.33
CA ARG A 94 -8.31 9.86 -0.14
C ARG A 94 -8.96 9.15 1.06
N ASN A 95 -10.25 9.39 1.28
CA ASN A 95 -11.02 8.72 2.33
C ASN A 95 -11.20 7.22 2.04
N ALA A 96 -11.38 6.85 0.78
CA ALA A 96 -11.43 5.47 0.34
C ALA A 96 -10.11 4.73 0.61
N LEU A 97 -8.96 5.33 0.32
CA LEU A 97 -7.66 4.74 0.65
C LEU A 97 -7.48 4.58 2.17
N ARG A 98 -7.88 5.61 2.95
CA ARG A 98 -7.86 5.54 4.41
C ARG A 98 -8.69 4.38 4.96
N LEU A 99 -9.87 4.14 4.37
CA LEU A 99 -10.76 3.04 4.75
C LEU A 99 -10.06 1.68 4.57
N ILE A 100 -9.45 1.46 3.40
CA ILE A 100 -8.73 0.21 3.11
C ILE A 100 -7.58 0.02 4.09
N ILE A 101 -6.68 1.00 4.21
CA ILE A 101 -5.48 0.86 5.04
C ILE A 101 -5.83 0.67 6.51
N SER A 102 -6.81 1.43 7.03
CA SER A 102 -7.20 1.31 8.45
C SER A 102 -7.78 -0.07 8.78
N ALA A 103 -8.52 -0.68 7.86
CA ALA A 103 -9.02 -2.04 8.01
C ALA A 103 -7.91 -3.10 7.96
N ASP A 104 -6.82 -2.80 7.25
CA ASP A 104 -5.79 -3.79 6.92
C ASP A 104 -4.63 -3.85 7.91
N LEU A 105 -4.35 -2.77 8.66
CA LEU A 105 -3.21 -2.72 9.59
C LEU A 105 -3.20 -3.85 10.64
N ALA A 106 -4.37 -4.37 11.02
CA ALA A 106 -4.49 -5.48 11.98
C ALA A 106 -4.20 -6.87 11.39
N SER A 107 -4.05 -7.01 10.07
CA SER A 107 -3.90 -8.32 9.41
C SER A 107 -2.92 -8.35 8.21
N CYS A 108 -2.45 -7.17 7.79
CA CYS A 108 -1.51 -6.95 6.71
C CYS A 108 -0.37 -6.07 7.22
N TRP A 109 0.72 -5.99 6.47
CA TRP A 109 1.86 -5.11 6.79
C TRP A 109 2.41 -4.40 5.57
N MET A 110 3.25 -3.39 5.78
CA MET A 110 3.77 -2.53 4.72
C MET A 110 5.09 -1.88 5.10
N GLU A 111 5.90 -1.53 4.08
CA GLU A 111 7.04 -0.64 4.23
C GLU A 111 6.71 0.70 3.56
N LEU A 112 6.73 1.79 4.32
CA LEU A 112 6.38 3.12 3.83
C LEU A 112 7.57 4.07 3.87
N SER A 113 7.49 5.14 3.10
CA SER A 113 8.41 6.27 3.11
C SER A 113 7.67 7.55 2.75
N GLU A 114 8.24 8.72 3.06
CA GLU A 114 7.84 10.02 2.54
C GLU A 114 6.34 10.36 2.76
N GLN A 115 5.58 10.60 1.69
CA GLN A 115 4.16 10.98 1.76
C GLN A 115 3.27 9.84 2.24
N ALA A 116 3.59 8.60 1.83
CA ALA A 116 2.83 7.43 2.21
C ALA A 116 2.88 7.18 3.72
N GLU A 117 4.08 7.28 4.30
CA GLU A 117 4.29 7.19 5.74
C GLU A 117 3.47 8.25 6.50
N ARG A 118 3.64 9.52 6.13
CA ARG A 118 2.91 10.64 6.74
C ARG A 118 1.40 10.43 6.67
N PHE A 119 0.91 9.90 5.55
CA PHE A 119 -0.51 9.60 5.38
C PHE A 119 -1.00 8.51 6.36
N VAL A 120 -0.29 7.38 6.42
CA VAL A 120 -0.73 6.23 7.23
C VAL A 120 -0.62 6.52 8.73
N LEU A 121 0.49 7.13 9.17
CA LEU A 121 0.67 7.49 10.58
C LEU A 121 -0.40 8.50 11.05
N LYS A 122 -0.67 9.54 10.23
CA LYS A 122 -1.57 10.63 10.60
C LYS A 122 -3.05 10.28 10.46
N TYR A 123 -3.43 9.53 9.43
CA TYR A 123 -4.84 9.36 9.08
C TYR A 123 -5.37 7.93 9.25
N CYS A 124 -4.51 6.92 9.37
CA CYS A 124 -4.92 5.51 9.41
C CYS A 124 -4.61 4.83 10.74
N ASN A 125 -4.25 5.57 11.79
CA ASN A 125 -3.80 5.04 13.08
C ASN A 125 -2.53 4.16 13.00
N GLY A 126 -1.66 4.43 12.01
CA GLY A 126 -0.44 3.64 11.80
C GLY A 126 0.48 3.56 13.02
N HIS A 127 0.49 4.58 13.89
CA HIS A 127 1.31 4.62 15.11
C HIS A 127 1.08 3.44 16.06
N ARG A 128 -0.10 2.80 16.03
CA ARG A 128 -0.43 1.63 16.87
C ARG A 128 0.17 0.32 16.35
N TYR A 129 0.70 0.34 15.13
CA TYR A 129 1.14 -0.84 14.39
C TYR A 129 2.60 -0.70 13.91
N ILE A 130 3.39 0.18 14.51
CA ILE A 130 4.80 0.33 14.12
C ILE A 130 5.57 -0.94 14.48
N ILE A 131 6.35 -1.45 13.54
CA ILE A 131 7.24 -2.59 13.72
C ILE A 131 8.65 -2.06 13.99
N HIS A 132 9.23 -2.46 15.12
CA HIS A 132 10.60 -2.10 15.46
C HIS A 132 11.61 -2.63 14.43
N GLY A 133 12.59 -1.81 14.06
CA GLY A 133 13.54 -2.10 12.98
C GLY A 133 14.33 -3.39 13.20
N SER A 134 14.63 -3.75 14.45
CA SER A 134 15.29 -5.03 14.78
C SER A 134 14.52 -6.28 14.32
N LEU A 135 13.21 -6.15 14.08
CA LEU A 135 12.38 -7.24 13.55
C LEU A 135 12.26 -7.19 12.02
N VAL A 136 12.50 -6.03 11.40
CA VAL A 136 12.25 -5.80 9.98
C VAL A 136 13.22 -6.57 9.09
N ALA A 137 14.49 -6.71 9.49
CA ALA A 137 15.46 -7.51 8.72
C ALA A 137 14.97 -8.94 8.49
N ARG A 138 14.36 -9.55 9.51
CA ARG A 138 13.75 -10.88 9.46
C ARG A 138 12.51 -10.92 8.57
N LEU A 139 11.64 -9.91 8.65
CA LEU A 139 10.46 -9.81 7.77
C LEU A 139 10.83 -9.66 6.29
N LEU A 140 11.96 -9.02 6.01
CA LEU A 140 12.40 -8.75 4.65
C LEU A 140 13.26 -9.84 4.05
N ASP A 141 13.85 -10.72 4.87
CA ASP A 141 14.91 -11.65 4.49
C ASP A 141 16.07 -10.90 3.80
N LYS A 142 16.36 -9.69 4.28
CA LYS A 142 17.34 -8.77 3.67
C LYS A 142 18.04 -7.93 4.74
N PRO A 143 19.32 -7.56 4.52
CA PRO A 143 19.99 -6.62 5.38
C PRO A 143 19.30 -5.25 5.32
N ILE A 144 19.27 -4.58 6.47
CA ILE A 144 18.84 -3.19 6.62
C ILE A 144 19.91 -2.46 7.45
N SER A 145 19.98 -1.14 7.27
CA SER A 145 20.77 -0.27 8.15
C SER A 145 19.79 0.55 8.98
N MET A 146 19.86 0.46 10.30
CA MET A 146 19.07 1.34 11.17
C MET A 146 19.47 2.79 10.93
N THR A 147 18.50 3.71 10.89
CA THR A 147 18.80 5.14 10.96
C THR A 147 18.88 5.55 12.42
N ASP A 148 19.79 6.47 12.75
CA ASP A 148 20.00 6.89 14.13
C ASP A 148 18.74 7.55 14.72
N GLY A 149 18.34 7.16 15.93
CA GLY A 149 17.52 8.00 16.81
C GLY A 149 16.20 7.42 17.34
N ASP A 150 15.51 6.52 16.62
CA ASP A 150 14.15 6.09 17.05
C ASP A 150 13.87 4.58 17.07
N GLY A 151 14.76 3.76 16.53
CA GLY A 151 14.60 2.29 16.50
C GLY A 151 13.54 1.77 15.52
N PHE A 152 12.87 2.65 14.76
CA PHE A 152 11.79 2.29 13.83
C PHE A 152 12.14 2.56 12.38
N HIS A 153 12.88 3.64 12.12
CA HIS A 153 13.32 3.96 10.77
C HIS A 153 14.60 3.18 10.41
N TYR A 154 14.66 2.77 9.14
CA TYR A 154 15.79 2.06 8.57
C TYR A 154 15.99 2.46 7.11
N SER A 155 17.23 2.39 6.64
CA SER A 155 17.61 2.59 5.25
C SER A 155 17.84 1.25 4.55
N ARG A 156 17.46 1.18 3.27
CA ARG A 156 17.80 0.06 2.37
C ARG A 156 17.86 0.51 0.92
N ALA A 157 18.63 -0.22 0.13
CA ALA A 157 18.66 -0.04 -1.32
C ALA A 157 17.39 -0.61 -1.97
N ILE A 158 16.79 0.19 -2.85
CA ILE A 158 15.67 -0.16 -3.75
C ILE A 158 15.97 0.49 -5.09
N ASN A 159 16.09 -0.30 -6.16
CA ASN A 159 16.41 0.19 -7.51
C ASN A 159 17.63 1.14 -7.52
N ALA A 160 18.72 0.71 -6.88
CA ALA A 160 19.97 1.47 -6.68
C ALA A 160 19.85 2.77 -5.86
N GLN A 161 18.70 3.04 -5.23
CA GLN A 161 18.50 4.20 -4.35
C GLN A 161 18.37 3.78 -2.89
N HIS A 162 19.05 4.49 -2.00
CA HIS A 162 18.83 4.34 -0.56
C HIS A 162 17.57 5.09 -0.15
N LYS A 163 16.62 4.37 0.44
CA LYS A 163 15.39 4.97 0.98
C LYS A 163 15.28 4.69 2.46
N THR A 164 15.03 5.75 3.23
CA THR A 164 14.56 5.64 4.62
C THR A 164 13.12 5.16 4.61
N LYS A 165 12.83 4.16 5.43
CA LYS A 165 11.55 3.50 5.54
C LYS A 165 11.16 3.23 6.98
N ILE A 166 9.87 3.04 7.18
CA ILE A 166 9.28 2.47 8.39
C ILE A 166 8.42 1.25 8.01
N ALA A 167 8.39 0.26 8.89
CA ALA A 167 7.52 -0.90 8.73
C ALA A 167 6.31 -0.79 9.68
N LEU A 168 5.12 -1.08 9.16
CA LEU A 168 3.85 -0.94 9.87
C LEU A 168 2.95 -2.15 9.60
N GLY A 169 2.11 -2.51 10.55
CA GLY A 169 1.05 -3.51 10.43
C GLY A 169 1.30 -4.77 11.24
N THR A 170 0.62 -5.87 10.86
CA THR A 170 0.61 -7.13 11.61
C THR A 170 0.99 -8.30 10.69
N PRO A 171 2.29 -8.64 10.56
CA PRO A 171 2.72 -9.82 9.81
C PRO A 171 2.24 -11.10 10.51
N ARG A 172 1.99 -12.17 9.74
CA ARG A 172 1.50 -13.45 10.30
C ARG A 172 2.61 -14.33 10.88
N TYR A 173 3.86 -14.12 10.47
CA TYR A 173 5.01 -14.95 10.88
C TYR A 173 6.27 -14.08 10.96
N TRP A 174 7.14 -14.34 11.93
CA TRP A 174 8.46 -13.70 12.08
C TRP A 174 9.59 -14.53 11.47
#